data_AF-I1IDJ8-F1
#
_entry.id   AF-I1IDJ8-F1
#
_cell.length_a   1.000
_cell.length_b   1.000
_cell.length_c   1.000
_cell.angle_alpha   90.00
_cell.angle_beta   90.00
_cell.angle_gamma   90.00
#
_symmetry.space_group_name_H-M   'P 1'
#
loop_
_entity.id
_entity.type
_entity.pdbx_description
1 polymer ?
#
loop_
_entity_poly.entity_id
_entity_poly.type
_entity_poly.pdbx_seq_one_letter_code
_entity_poly.pdbx_strand_id
1 'polypeptide(L)'
;MAAGLLLQVVGFCVWAVFSLGGSSATVSSTSAAAAAAGGALVVVDARSAIAETEQAFVCATLDWWPPEKCDYGTCAWGLASLLNLNLNNKILLNAVKAFSPLKLRLGGSLQDVLVYGTGDGPEPCTPFTFNSSVMFSFSQGCLPMHRWDELNAFFKKSGAQIIFGLNALNGRVPMPDGSLGGPWNYTNAASFIRYTVSKGYDIHGWELGNELSGSGVGARVGADQYAADVITLHQIIDKTYQGPKPLVIAPGGFFDAAWFNELVSKTKPNQMDVITHHIYNLGPGVDTHLIEKILDPSYLDGEASTFSNLQGILKSAGTSTVAWVGESGGAYNSGHHLVTDAFVFSFWYLDQLGMSAKYDTKSYCRQTLVGGNYGLLNTTTFEPNPDYYSALLWHRLMGTKVLSTTFNGTNKIRAYTHCARDTEGITLLLINLSGNDTNHIYVTSEGAHLYSAKKENRRFAHVPGLGEVAEFKRQEYHLTPKDGNLQSQHMLLNGNLLATDANGDIPKLEPVQVEGSQPITVGPYSIVFAHIPSFYAPACM
;
A
#
# COMPACT_ATOMS: atom_id res chain seq x y z
N MET A 1 88.14 8.95 -9.72
CA MET A 1 88.55 9.19 -8.33
C MET A 1 87.30 9.42 -7.49
N ALA A 2 87.14 8.62 -6.43
CA ALA A 2 86.25 8.77 -5.25
C ALA A 2 84.79 9.19 -5.51
N ALA A 3 83.74 8.38 -5.34
CA ALA A 3 83.33 7.53 -4.20
C ALA A 3 83.13 8.29 -2.87
N GLY A 4 81.88 8.26 -2.37
CA GLY A 4 81.43 8.75 -1.05
C GLY A 4 80.00 9.30 -1.10
N LEU A 5 78.96 8.55 -1.48
CA LEU A 5 78.10 7.65 -0.69
C LEU A 5 77.81 8.03 0.80
N LEU A 6 76.53 7.94 1.15
CA LEU A 6 75.85 7.86 2.46
C LEU A 6 75.51 9.17 3.19
N LEU A 7 74.27 9.67 2.98
CA LEU A 7 73.17 9.44 3.92
C LEU A 7 71.86 10.04 3.37
N GLN A 8 70.90 9.16 3.08
CA GLN A 8 69.44 9.29 3.19
C GLN A 8 68.75 8.57 2.04
N VAL A 9 68.65 7.26 2.25
CA VAL A 9 67.75 6.34 1.58
C VAL A 9 66.41 6.39 2.32
N VAL A 10 65.34 6.13 1.58
CA VAL A 10 63.95 5.91 1.99
C VAL A 10 63.06 7.16 2.08
N GLY A 11 62.43 7.48 0.95
CA GLY A 11 61.28 8.37 0.88
C GLY A 11 61.26 9.07 -0.47
N PHE A 12 60.17 8.98 -1.22
CA PHE A 12 59.94 9.65 -2.52
C PHE A 12 60.43 8.96 -3.80
N CYS A 13 60.11 7.67 -3.99
CA CYS A 13 60.05 7.05 -5.32
C CYS A 13 58.94 5.98 -5.46
N VAL A 14 57.78 6.17 -4.81
CA VAL A 14 56.62 5.24 -4.92
C VAL A 14 55.37 5.91 -5.53
N TRP A 15 55.44 7.17 -5.98
CA TRP A 15 54.23 7.91 -6.40
C TRP A 15 54.20 8.36 -7.88
N ALA A 16 54.97 7.71 -8.76
CA ALA A 16 54.99 8.10 -10.18
C ALA A 16 55.07 6.92 -11.17
N VAL A 17 54.53 5.74 -10.81
CA VAL A 17 54.30 4.63 -11.74
C VAL A 17 52.97 3.94 -11.42
N PHE A 18 51.87 4.69 -11.39
CA PHE A 18 50.51 4.15 -11.38
C PHE A 18 49.54 5.14 -12.03
N SER A 19 49.84 5.53 -13.26
CA SER A 19 48.96 6.36 -14.06
C SER A 19 49.19 6.07 -15.53
N LEU A 20 48.86 4.84 -15.93
CA LEU A 20 48.64 4.37 -17.31
C LEU A 20 48.15 2.90 -17.24
N GLY A 21 47.05 2.71 -16.52
CA GLY A 21 46.30 1.47 -16.47
C GLY A 21 44.84 1.83 -16.72
N GLY A 22 44.50 2.14 -17.96
CA GLY A 22 43.11 2.33 -18.35
C GLY A 22 42.36 1.04 -18.06
N SER A 23 41.54 1.04 -17.01
CA SER A 23 40.52 0.02 -16.79
C SER A 23 39.60 0.03 -18.00
N SER A 24 39.89 -0.85 -18.95
CA SER A 24 38.98 -1.16 -20.05
C SER A 24 37.76 -1.81 -19.41
N ALA A 25 36.75 -0.99 -19.11
CA ALA A 25 35.47 -1.47 -18.62
C ALA A 25 34.87 -2.39 -19.68
N THR A 26 34.87 -3.70 -19.41
CA THR A 26 34.18 -4.68 -20.24
C THR A 26 32.68 -4.48 -20.06
N VAL A 27 32.08 -3.74 -21.00
CA VAL A 27 30.64 -3.53 -21.09
C VAL A 27 29.99 -4.90 -21.31
N SER A 28 29.04 -5.31 -20.46
CA SER A 28 28.34 -6.59 -20.65
C SER A 28 27.55 -6.54 -21.96
N SER A 29 27.28 -7.69 -22.60
CA SER A 29 26.53 -7.72 -23.85
C SER A 29 25.12 -7.11 -23.75
N THR A 30 24.48 -7.13 -22.57
CA THR A 30 23.18 -6.50 -22.32
C THR A 30 23.29 -4.99 -22.09
N SER A 31 24.31 -4.52 -21.37
CA SER A 31 24.54 -3.07 -21.24
C SER A 31 25.07 -2.45 -22.53
N ALA A 32 25.82 -3.22 -23.33
CA ALA A 32 26.27 -2.84 -24.67
C ALA A 32 25.11 -2.85 -25.66
N ALA A 33 24.18 -3.82 -25.59
CA ALA A 33 22.99 -3.84 -26.43
C ALA A 33 22.00 -2.72 -26.06
N ALA A 34 21.79 -2.44 -24.77
CA ALA A 34 20.97 -1.31 -24.32
C ALA A 34 21.59 0.03 -24.74
N ALA A 35 22.91 0.22 -24.57
CA ALA A 35 23.62 1.41 -25.00
C ALA A 35 23.69 1.55 -26.54
N ALA A 36 23.83 0.43 -27.28
CA ALA A 36 23.86 0.43 -28.74
C ALA A 36 22.47 0.61 -29.37
N ALA A 37 21.40 0.23 -28.66
CA ALA A 37 20.00 0.39 -29.10
C ALA A 37 19.31 1.65 -28.52
N GLY A 38 19.99 2.46 -27.70
CA GLY A 38 19.43 3.65 -27.07
C GLY A 38 18.33 3.38 -26.03
N GLY A 39 18.24 2.16 -25.50
CA GLY A 39 17.21 1.75 -24.53
C GLY A 39 17.60 2.03 -23.08
N ALA A 40 16.62 2.34 -22.24
CA ALA A 40 16.84 2.54 -20.81
C ALA A 40 16.96 1.20 -20.06
N LEU A 41 17.58 1.22 -18.87
CA LEU A 41 17.92 0.01 -18.12
C LEU A 41 17.31 0.04 -16.72
N VAL A 42 16.63 -1.04 -16.35
CA VAL A 42 16.31 -1.38 -14.96
C VAL A 42 17.35 -2.37 -14.44
N VAL A 43 17.98 -2.01 -13.32
CA VAL A 43 18.93 -2.84 -12.59
C VAL A 43 18.26 -3.32 -11.31
N VAL A 44 18.16 -4.64 -11.12
CA VAL A 44 17.58 -5.28 -9.94
C VAL A 44 18.70 -5.93 -9.12
N ASP A 45 18.84 -5.56 -7.84
CA ASP A 45 19.66 -6.36 -6.91
C ASP A 45 18.83 -7.52 -6.38
N ALA A 46 19.07 -8.70 -6.92
CA ALA A 46 18.33 -9.90 -6.60
C ALA A 46 19.03 -10.81 -5.57
N ARG A 47 20.14 -10.34 -4.97
CA ARG A 47 20.93 -11.12 -3.99
C ARG A 47 20.22 -11.27 -2.64
N SER A 48 19.45 -10.25 -2.24
CA SER A 48 18.71 -10.23 -0.98
C SER A 48 17.47 -9.35 -1.09
N ALA A 49 16.42 -9.70 -0.34
CA ALA A 49 15.28 -8.80 -0.16
C ALA A 49 15.67 -7.60 0.72
N ILE A 50 15.20 -6.41 0.36
CA ILE A 50 15.43 -5.17 1.14
C ILE A 50 14.32 -4.90 2.16
N ALA A 51 13.17 -5.55 1.97
CA ALA A 51 11.98 -5.48 2.81
C ALA A 51 11.09 -6.70 2.54
N GLU A 52 10.13 -6.94 3.42
CA GLU A 52 9.14 -8.01 3.29
C GLU A 52 7.74 -7.48 3.62
N THR A 53 6.78 -7.67 2.72
CA THR A 53 5.37 -7.33 2.93
C THR A 53 4.55 -8.56 3.37
N GLU A 54 3.32 -8.37 3.82
CA GLU A 54 2.42 -9.52 4.05
C GLU A 54 1.79 -10.02 2.75
N GLN A 55 1.37 -11.28 2.72
CA GLN A 55 0.68 -11.85 1.56
C GLN A 55 -0.58 -11.05 1.17
N ALA A 56 -1.34 -10.61 2.17
CA ALA A 56 -2.46 -9.68 2.00
C ALA A 56 -2.00 -8.22 2.16
N PHE A 57 -0.98 -7.81 1.41
CA PHE A 57 -0.45 -6.44 1.42
C PHE A 57 -1.50 -5.42 0.97
N VAL A 58 -2.23 -5.73 -0.11
CA VAL A 58 -3.34 -4.89 -0.57
C VAL A 58 -4.52 -5.05 0.39
N CYS A 59 -4.99 -3.92 0.90
CA CYS A 59 -6.12 -3.79 1.81
C CYS A 59 -7.06 -2.70 1.29
N ALA A 60 -8.31 -2.69 1.75
CA ALA A 60 -9.27 -1.61 1.49
C ALA A 60 -10.02 -1.26 2.77
N THR A 61 -10.64 -0.09 2.81
CA THR A 61 -11.46 0.34 3.95
C THR A 61 -12.96 0.32 3.62
N LEU A 62 -13.79 0.28 4.67
CA LEU A 62 -15.21 0.58 4.61
C LEU A 62 -15.52 1.63 5.68
N ASP A 63 -16.31 2.65 5.33
CA ASP A 63 -16.51 3.83 6.15
C ASP A 63 -17.93 3.92 6.75
N TRP A 64 -18.11 4.84 7.69
CA TRP A 64 -19.35 5.14 8.39
C TRP A 64 -20.15 6.29 7.76
N TRP A 65 -19.56 7.08 6.85
CA TRP A 65 -20.21 8.27 6.28
C TRP A 65 -21.60 8.01 5.68
N PRO A 66 -22.65 8.70 6.17
CA PRO A 66 -24.01 8.51 5.67
C PRO A 66 -24.24 9.28 4.35
N PRO A 67 -25.38 9.07 3.65
CA PRO A 67 -25.67 9.71 2.37
C PRO A 67 -25.60 11.24 2.38
N GLU A 68 -25.85 11.87 3.54
CA GLU A 68 -25.81 13.31 3.75
C GLU A 68 -24.38 13.87 3.85
N LYS A 69 -23.34 13.01 3.85
CA LYS A 69 -21.96 13.46 3.77
C LYS A 69 -21.67 14.04 2.39
N CYS A 70 -21.59 15.36 2.34
CA CYS A 70 -21.25 16.10 1.14
C CYS A 70 -20.00 16.93 1.36
N ASP A 71 -19.10 16.91 0.39
CA ASP A 71 -17.95 17.80 0.30
C ASP A 71 -18.09 18.65 -0.96
N TYR A 72 -17.89 19.96 -0.83
CA TYR A 72 -17.88 20.87 -1.98
C TYR A 72 -19.16 20.80 -2.83
N GLY A 73 -20.31 20.52 -2.20
CA GLY A 73 -21.60 20.40 -2.87
C GLY A 73 -21.89 19.04 -3.52
N THR A 74 -21.01 18.05 -3.37
CA THR A 74 -21.19 16.70 -3.91
C THR A 74 -21.26 15.66 -2.78
N CYS A 75 -22.28 14.81 -2.81
CA CYS A 75 -22.50 13.75 -1.80
C CYS A 75 -22.10 12.40 -2.38
N ALA A 76 -20.80 12.10 -2.38
CA ALA A 76 -20.21 10.96 -3.10
C ALA A 76 -20.34 9.60 -2.37
N TRP A 77 -21.00 9.57 -1.21
CA TRP A 77 -21.07 8.38 -0.35
C TRP A 77 -22.29 7.49 -0.61
N GLY A 78 -23.42 8.06 -1.04
CA GLY A 78 -24.64 7.30 -1.26
C GLY A 78 -24.96 6.36 -0.09
N LEU A 79 -25.32 5.10 -0.37
CA LEU A 79 -25.58 4.07 0.63
C LEU A 79 -24.35 3.21 0.96
N ALA A 80 -23.12 3.69 0.70
CA ALA A 80 -21.90 2.89 0.84
C ALA A 80 -21.46 2.63 2.29
N SER A 81 -22.07 3.29 3.27
CA SER A 81 -21.66 3.18 4.67
C SER A 81 -21.83 1.77 5.24
N LEU A 82 -21.05 1.44 6.27
CA LEU A 82 -21.18 0.18 7.01
C LEU A 82 -22.61 -0.08 7.50
N LEU A 83 -23.39 0.96 7.77
CA LEU A 83 -24.79 0.85 8.20
C LEU A 83 -25.75 0.52 7.06
N ASN A 84 -25.47 0.95 5.82
CA ASN A 84 -26.44 0.95 4.72
C ASN A 84 -26.02 0.11 3.50
N LEU A 85 -24.75 -0.30 3.42
CA LEU A 85 -24.16 -1.00 2.27
C LEU A 85 -24.97 -2.24 1.89
N ASN A 86 -25.27 -2.38 0.60
CA ASN A 86 -25.99 -3.55 0.08
C ASN A 86 -25.08 -4.79 0.02
N LEU A 87 -25.05 -5.56 1.11
CA LEU A 87 -24.24 -6.77 1.25
C LEU A 87 -24.71 -7.96 0.39
N ASN A 88 -25.88 -7.84 -0.27
CA ASN A 88 -26.38 -8.85 -1.22
C ASN A 88 -25.92 -8.59 -2.66
N ASN A 89 -25.23 -7.49 -2.93
CA ASN A 89 -24.73 -7.19 -4.26
C ASN A 89 -23.65 -8.22 -4.69
N LYS A 90 -23.85 -8.83 -5.86
CA LYS A 90 -22.95 -9.87 -6.39
C LYS A 90 -21.59 -9.33 -6.79
N ILE A 91 -21.54 -8.16 -7.42
CA ILE A 91 -20.28 -7.51 -7.83
C ILE A 91 -19.45 -7.20 -6.59
N LEU A 92 -20.04 -6.63 -5.54
CA LEU A 92 -19.35 -6.37 -4.27
C LEU A 92 -18.73 -7.66 -3.69
N LEU A 93 -19.51 -8.75 -3.63
CA LEU A 93 -19.02 -10.03 -3.12
C LEU A 93 -17.87 -10.58 -3.98
N ASN A 94 -18.04 -10.59 -5.30
CA ASN A 94 -17.06 -11.10 -6.25
C ASN A 94 -15.79 -10.25 -6.25
N ALA A 95 -15.92 -8.94 -6.09
CA ALA A 95 -14.83 -8.00 -6.01
C ALA A 95 -13.92 -8.29 -4.81
N VAL A 96 -14.49 -8.57 -3.64
CA VAL A 96 -13.72 -8.95 -2.44
C VAL A 96 -13.10 -10.34 -2.61
N LYS A 97 -13.85 -11.31 -3.16
CA LYS A 97 -13.36 -12.68 -3.39
C LYS A 97 -12.18 -12.76 -4.35
N ALA A 98 -12.08 -11.84 -5.32
CA ALA A 98 -11.04 -11.90 -6.33
C ALA A 98 -9.61 -11.79 -5.77
N PHE A 99 -9.46 -11.24 -4.55
CA PHE A 99 -8.19 -11.18 -3.82
C PHE A 99 -7.91 -12.49 -3.07
N SER A 100 -8.85 -13.01 -2.27
CA SER A 100 -8.70 -14.28 -1.53
C SER A 100 -7.37 -14.43 -0.74
N PRO A 101 -7.16 -13.70 0.37
CA PRO A 101 -8.09 -12.78 1.02
C PRO A 101 -7.79 -11.29 0.72
N LEU A 102 -8.83 -10.45 0.88
CA LEU A 102 -8.69 -8.99 1.03
C LEU A 102 -8.85 -8.62 2.51
N LYS A 103 -7.95 -7.80 3.04
CA LYS A 103 -8.17 -7.14 4.33
C LYS A 103 -9.14 -5.97 4.18
N LEU A 104 -10.12 -5.89 5.06
CA LEU A 104 -11.09 -4.80 5.14
C LEU A 104 -10.97 -4.11 6.51
N ARG A 105 -10.53 -2.85 6.50
CA ARG A 105 -10.49 -1.98 7.69
C ARG A 105 -11.79 -1.19 7.79
N LEU A 106 -12.57 -1.47 8.82
CA LEU A 106 -13.88 -0.87 9.07
C LEU A 106 -13.68 0.29 10.04
N GLY A 107 -13.79 1.53 9.56
CA GLY A 107 -13.42 2.70 10.36
C GLY A 107 -13.74 4.03 9.70
N GLY A 108 -12.87 5.02 9.86
CA GLY A 108 -13.05 6.39 9.39
C GLY A 108 -13.51 7.32 10.52
N SER A 109 -13.64 8.62 10.23
CA SER A 109 -13.79 9.66 11.25
C SER A 109 -14.98 9.46 12.20
N LEU A 110 -16.11 8.94 11.71
CA LEU A 110 -17.30 8.75 12.56
C LEU A 110 -17.18 7.56 13.54
N GLN A 111 -16.12 6.74 13.46
CA GLN A 111 -15.95 5.63 14.41
C GLN A 111 -15.80 6.12 15.86
N ASP A 112 -15.22 7.31 16.06
CA ASP A 112 -15.01 7.91 17.38
C ASP A 112 -16.25 8.62 17.95
N VAL A 113 -17.34 8.66 17.18
CA VAL A 113 -18.67 9.09 17.62
C VAL A 113 -19.71 7.98 17.45
N LEU A 114 -19.26 6.73 17.34
CA LEU A 114 -20.09 5.54 17.25
C LEU A 114 -20.23 4.87 18.62
N VAL A 115 -21.44 4.40 18.93
CA VAL A 115 -21.70 3.47 20.04
C VAL A 115 -22.17 2.11 19.53
N TYR A 116 -21.87 1.05 20.27
CA TYR A 116 -22.26 -0.31 19.92
C TYR A 116 -23.53 -0.71 20.67
N GLY A 117 -24.58 -1.09 19.94
CA GLY A 117 -25.89 -1.43 20.49
C GLY A 117 -25.98 -2.81 21.17
N THR A 118 -25.07 -3.14 22.08
CA THR A 118 -25.02 -4.44 22.79
C THR A 118 -26.07 -4.59 23.90
N GLY A 119 -26.89 -3.55 24.15
CA GLY A 119 -27.97 -3.58 25.14
C GLY A 119 -27.59 -3.07 26.54
N ASP A 120 -26.34 -2.65 26.74
CA ASP A 120 -25.86 -2.10 28.03
C ASP A 120 -26.18 -0.60 28.22
N GLY A 121 -26.80 0.04 27.23
CA GLY A 121 -27.12 1.47 27.22
C GLY A 121 -28.61 1.76 27.39
N PRO A 122 -28.99 2.88 28.02
CA PRO A 122 -30.40 3.25 28.23
C PRO A 122 -31.11 3.79 26.98
N GLU A 123 -30.35 4.20 25.95
CA GLU A 123 -30.87 4.90 24.76
C GLU A 123 -31.16 3.96 23.58
N PRO A 124 -32.16 4.28 22.73
CA PRO A 124 -32.38 3.61 21.46
C PRO A 124 -31.16 3.69 20.54
N CYS A 125 -30.85 2.60 19.83
CA CYS A 125 -29.77 2.58 18.85
C CYS A 125 -30.17 3.37 17.59
N THR A 126 -29.76 4.64 17.50
CA THR A 126 -30.09 5.55 16.40
C THR A 126 -28.92 5.71 15.42
N PRO A 127 -29.18 5.80 14.10
CA PRO A 127 -28.13 6.08 13.12
C PRO A 127 -27.60 7.51 13.25
N PHE A 128 -26.49 7.79 12.57
CA PHE A 128 -25.96 9.14 12.41
C PHE A 128 -27.01 10.05 11.76
N THR A 129 -27.13 11.28 12.25
CA THR A 129 -27.95 12.34 11.65
C THR A 129 -27.14 13.61 11.50
N PHE A 130 -27.31 14.33 10.40
CA PHE A 130 -26.62 15.59 10.19
C PHE A 130 -26.93 16.59 11.31
N ASN A 131 -25.88 17.15 11.90
CA ASN A 131 -25.94 18.20 12.90
C ASN A 131 -24.67 19.05 12.81
N SER A 132 -24.76 20.24 12.22
CA SER A 132 -23.61 21.12 11.99
C SER A 132 -22.93 21.66 13.25
N SER A 133 -23.52 21.49 14.44
CA SER A 133 -23.00 22.02 15.70
C SER A 133 -22.08 21.05 16.44
N VAL A 134 -21.87 19.84 15.94
CA VAL A 134 -21.05 18.81 16.57
C VAL A 134 -19.87 18.40 15.68
N MET A 135 -18.91 17.69 16.27
CA MET A 135 -17.73 17.19 15.57
C MET A 135 -18.15 16.42 14.30
N PHE A 136 -17.45 16.69 13.20
CA PHE A 136 -17.74 16.14 11.87
C PHE A 136 -19.12 16.45 11.28
N SER A 137 -19.92 17.31 11.91
CA SER A 137 -21.30 17.63 11.52
C SER A 137 -22.29 16.47 11.57
N PHE A 138 -22.04 15.46 12.41
CA PHE A 138 -22.96 14.33 12.64
C PHE A 138 -23.12 14.02 14.12
N SER A 139 -24.36 13.68 14.52
CA SER A 139 -24.67 13.21 15.87
C SER A 139 -23.89 11.93 16.22
N GLN A 140 -23.95 11.52 17.49
CA GLN A 140 -23.55 10.16 17.85
C GLN A 140 -24.41 9.15 17.08
N GLY A 141 -23.77 8.21 16.39
CA GLY A 141 -24.44 7.11 15.71
C GLY A 141 -24.31 5.81 16.49
N CYS A 142 -25.12 4.82 16.12
CA CYS A 142 -25.10 3.51 16.74
C CYS A 142 -24.99 2.39 15.69
N LEU A 143 -24.12 1.41 15.95
CA LEU A 143 -24.08 0.15 15.22
C LEU A 143 -25.01 -0.86 15.90
N PRO A 144 -26.18 -1.19 15.32
CA PRO A 144 -27.05 -2.21 15.88
C PRO A 144 -26.46 -3.60 15.62
N MET A 145 -26.59 -4.51 16.60
CA MET A 145 -25.96 -5.83 16.52
C MET A 145 -26.48 -6.70 15.37
N HIS A 146 -27.74 -6.55 14.93
CA HIS A 146 -28.23 -7.26 13.75
C HIS A 146 -27.46 -6.86 12.48
N ARG A 147 -27.08 -5.58 12.35
CA ARG A 147 -26.29 -5.11 11.22
C ARG A 147 -24.86 -5.63 11.30
N TRP A 148 -24.30 -5.73 12.50
CA TRP A 148 -23.01 -6.39 12.71
C TRP A 148 -23.04 -7.87 12.32
N ASP A 149 -24.13 -8.58 12.63
CA ASP A 149 -24.32 -9.97 12.21
C ASP A 149 -24.39 -10.11 10.68
N GLU A 150 -25.09 -9.19 9.98
CA GLU A 150 -25.15 -9.15 8.51
C GLU A 150 -23.77 -8.93 7.88
N LEU A 151 -22.99 -7.98 8.41
CA LEU A 151 -21.62 -7.68 7.97
C LEU A 151 -20.74 -8.93 8.11
N ASN A 152 -20.79 -9.61 9.26
CA ASN A 152 -20.02 -10.84 9.47
C ASN A 152 -20.45 -12.00 8.56
N ALA A 153 -21.74 -12.11 8.25
CA ALA A 153 -22.22 -13.07 7.26
C ALA A 153 -21.62 -12.79 5.87
N PHE A 154 -21.52 -11.52 5.46
CA PHE A 154 -20.84 -11.12 4.24
C PHE A 154 -19.34 -11.44 4.29
N PHE A 155 -18.64 -11.06 5.35
CA PHE A 155 -17.19 -11.28 5.50
C PHE A 155 -16.82 -12.76 5.44
N LYS A 156 -17.61 -13.61 6.11
CA LYS A 156 -17.45 -15.07 6.04
C LYS A 156 -17.69 -15.59 4.62
N LYS A 157 -18.69 -15.05 3.91
CA LYS A 157 -19.02 -15.46 2.53
C LYS A 157 -17.94 -15.00 1.54
N SER A 158 -17.31 -13.86 1.79
CA SER A 158 -16.26 -13.28 0.92
C SER A 158 -14.86 -13.81 1.22
N GLY A 159 -14.62 -14.33 2.43
CA GLY A 159 -13.28 -14.72 2.89
C GLY A 159 -12.40 -13.52 3.24
N ALA A 160 -13.01 -12.37 3.60
CA ALA A 160 -12.26 -11.17 3.96
C ALA A 160 -11.66 -11.28 5.37
N GLN A 161 -10.51 -10.63 5.57
CA GLN A 161 -9.88 -10.47 6.88
C GLN A 161 -10.28 -9.12 7.48
N ILE A 162 -10.87 -9.13 8.67
CA ILE A 162 -11.55 -7.94 9.20
C ILE A 162 -10.73 -7.23 10.26
N ILE A 163 -10.49 -5.95 10.04
CA ILE A 163 -9.94 -5.04 11.04
C ILE A 163 -11.08 -4.09 11.43
N PHE A 164 -11.41 -3.99 12.71
CA PHE A 164 -12.47 -3.11 13.18
C PHE A 164 -11.89 -2.00 14.05
N GLY A 165 -12.18 -0.75 13.69
CA GLY A 165 -11.79 0.43 14.46
C GLY A 165 -12.80 0.78 15.55
N LEU A 166 -12.28 0.85 16.78
CA LEU A 166 -13.03 1.10 18.00
C LEU A 166 -13.09 2.59 18.32
N ASN A 167 -14.17 3.03 18.94
CA ASN A 167 -14.30 4.39 19.45
C ASN A 167 -13.32 4.63 20.61
N ALA A 168 -12.34 5.52 20.42
CA ALA A 168 -11.34 5.88 21.41
C ALA A 168 -11.69 7.16 22.22
N LEU A 169 -12.77 7.85 21.87
CA LEU A 169 -13.20 9.10 22.50
C LEU A 169 -14.27 8.93 23.60
N ASN A 170 -14.78 7.71 23.80
CA ASN A 170 -15.74 7.47 24.85
C ASN A 170 -15.18 7.81 26.26
N GLY A 171 -15.90 8.66 27.00
CA GLY A 171 -15.57 9.05 28.37
C GLY A 171 -14.44 10.09 28.51
N ARG A 172 -13.93 10.64 27.41
CA ARG A 172 -12.87 11.66 27.45
C ARG A 172 -13.37 12.99 27.97
N VAL A 173 -12.45 13.79 28.48
CA VAL A 173 -12.70 15.15 28.96
C VAL A 173 -11.83 16.18 28.22
N PRO A 174 -12.34 17.38 27.93
CA PRO A 174 -11.54 18.45 27.36
C PRO A 174 -10.41 18.89 28.30
N MET A 175 -9.23 19.07 27.74
CA MET A 175 -8.05 19.57 28.43
C MET A 175 -7.82 21.06 28.12
N PRO A 176 -7.10 21.83 28.98
CA PRO A 176 -6.86 23.26 28.77
C PRO A 176 -6.14 23.61 27.45
N ASP A 177 -5.36 22.68 26.90
CA ASP A 177 -4.63 22.82 25.63
C ASP A 177 -5.47 22.44 24.40
N GLY A 178 -6.77 22.19 24.58
CA GLY A 178 -7.71 21.77 23.54
C GLY A 178 -7.59 20.30 23.13
N SER A 179 -6.71 19.51 23.75
CA SER A 179 -6.70 18.06 23.59
C SER A 179 -7.82 17.39 24.40
N LEU A 180 -8.03 16.09 24.16
CA LEU A 180 -8.88 15.25 24.98
C LEU A 180 -8.02 14.35 25.88
N GLY A 181 -8.38 14.29 27.16
CA GLY A 181 -7.70 13.49 28.17
C GLY A 181 -8.67 12.63 28.99
N GLY A 182 -8.14 12.07 30.09
CA GLY A 182 -8.84 11.10 30.93
C GLY A 182 -8.79 9.68 30.35
N PRO A 183 -8.90 8.63 31.19
CA PRO A 183 -8.86 7.25 30.72
C PRO A 183 -9.98 6.93 29.72
N TRP A 184 -9.67 6.10 28.73
CA TRP A 184 -10.69 5.59 27.81
C TRP A 184 -11.76 4.77 28.56
N ASN A 185 -13.03 5.15 28.41
CA ASN A 185 -14.14 4.33 28.89
C ASN A 185 -14.39 3.17 27.91
N TYR A 186 -13.68 2.08 28.15
CA TYR A 186 -13.72 0.88 27.30
C TYR A 186 -14.99 0.03 27.46
N THR A 187 -15.91 0.35 28.37
CA THR A 187 -17.02 -0.54 28.73
C THR A 187 -17.88 -0.96 27.53
N ASN A 188 -18.23 -0.01 26.66
CA ASN A 188 -19.03 -0.29 25.47
C ASN A 188 -18.25 -1.10 24.42
N ALA A 189 -16.97 -0.78 24.19
CA ALA A 189 -16.10 -1.52 23.28
C ALA A 189 -15.84 -2.96 23.78
N ALA A 190 -15.59 -3.16 25.07
CA ALA A 190 -15.41 -4.48 25.66
C ALA A 190 -16.68 -5.33 25.56
N SER A 191 -17.86 -4.73 25.72
CA SER A 191 -19.14 -5.41 25.49
C SER A 191 -19.29 -5.84 24.02
N PHE A 192 -18.92 -4.96 23.08
CA PHE A 192 -18.94 -5.27 21.65
C PHE A 192 -17.98 -6.39 21.24
N ILE A 193 -16.75 -6.38 21.77
CA ILE A 193 -15.77 -7.45 21.54
C ILE A 193 -16.31 -8.78 22.10
N ARG A 194 -16.88 -8.78 23.31
CA ARG A 194 -17.51 -9.98 23.91
C ARG A 194 -18.68 -10.50 23.09
N TYR A 195 -19.55 -9.61 22.61
CA TYR A 195 -20.64 -10.00 21.70
C TYR A 195 -20.06 -10.70 20.45
N THR A 196 -19.07 -10.08 19.81
CA THR A 196 -18.40 -10.61 18.61
C THR A 196 -17.79 -12.00 18.85
N VAL A 197 -17.07 -12.18 19.96
CA VAL A 197 -16.51 -13.47 20.36
C VAL A 197 -17.61 -14.50 20.65
N SER A 198 -18.68 -14.11 21.36
CA SER A 198 -19.78 -15.02 21.70
C SER A 198 -20.53 -15.55 20.47
N LYS A 199 -20.51 -14.81 19.36
CA LYS A 199 -21.09 -15.20 18.07
C LYS A 199 -20.15 -16.06 17.23
N GLY A 200 -18.90 -16.24 17.67
CA GLY A 200 -17.87 -16.96 16.94
C GLY A 200 -17.43 -16.23 15.66
N TYR A 201 -17.51 -14.89 15.65
CA TYR A 201 -17.05 -14.08 14.52
C TYR A 201 -15.53 -13.92 14.57
N ASP A 202 -14.92 -14.06 13.39
CA ASP A 202 -13.46 -13.97 13.23
C ASP A 202 -13.06 -12.54 12.92
N ILE A 203 -12.13 -12.00 13.69
CA ILE A 203 -11.62 -10.64 13.57
C ILE A 203 -10.10 -10.75 13.50
N HIS A 204 -9.52 -10.18 12.45
CA HIS A 204 -8.08 -10.18 12.22
C HIS A 204 -7.37 -9.16 13.13
N GLY A 205 -8.00 -8.02 13.41
CA GLY A 205 -7.45 -7.01 14.29
C GLY A 205 -8.47 -6.03 14.85
N TRP A 206 -8.16 -5.48 16.02
CA TRP A 206 -8.89 -4.37 16.62
C TRP A 206 -8.00 -3.13 16.59
N GLU A 207 -8.48 -2.09 15.93
CA GLU A 207 -7.84 -0.79 15.87
C GLU A 207 -8.49 0.15 16.91
N LEU A 208 -7.74 1.03 17.56
CA LEU A 208 -8.28 1.98 18.53
C LEU A 208 -8.30 3.40 17.94
N GLY A 209 -9.45 4.01 17.71
CA GLY A 209 -9.55 5.42 17.32
C GLY A 209 -9.08 5.76 15.90
N ASN A 210 -9.50 6.94 15.41
CA ASN A 210 -9.19 7.48 14.08
C ASN A 210 -8.59 8.88 14.19
N GLU A 211 -7.40 9.08 13.66
CA GLU A 211 -6.76 10.39 13.44
C GLU A 211 -6.66 11.24 14.72
N LEU A 212 -6.37 10.59 15.85
CA LEU A 212 -6.20 11.25 17.15
C LEU A 212 -4.74 11.59 17.47
N SER A 213 -3.78 11.16 16.64
CA SER A 213 -2.36 11.38 16.81
C SER A 213 -1.91 12.79 16.42
N GLY A 214 -0.83 13.28 17.04
CA GLY A 214 -0.20 14.56 16.69
C GLY A 214 -1.19 15.75 16.81
N SER A 215 -1.42 16.45 15.69
CA SER A 215 -2.38 17.55 15.64
C SER A 215 -3.85 17.11 15.71
N GLY A 216 -4.12 15.86 15.33
CA GLY A 216 -5.45 15.28 15.24
C GLY A 216 -6.34 15.84 14.13
N VAL A 217 -7.45 15.15 13.85
CA VAL A 217 -8.54 15.61 12.99
C VAL A 217 -9.84 15.58 13.79
N GLY A 218 -10.42 16.76 14.05
CA GLY A 218 -11.58 16.93 14.94
C GLY A 218 -11.23 16.85 16.43
N ALA A 219 -10.42 15.87 16.84
CA ALA A 219 -9.92 15.69 18.20
C ALA A 219 -8.47 15.18 18.20
N ARG A 220 -7.78 15.35 19.33
CA ARG A 220 -6.43 14.80 19.55
C ARG A 220 -6.26 14.26 20.96
N VAL A 221 -5.46 13.22 21.11
CA VAL A 221 -5.11 12.60 22.40
C VAL A 221 -3.58 12.52 22.51
N GLY A 222 -3.04 12.90 23.67
CA GLY A 222 -1.59 12.81 23.92
C GLY A 222 -1.08 11.36 23.88
N ALA A 223 0.13 11.15 23.36
CA ALA A 223 0.70 9.82 23.17
C ALA A 223 0.80 8.99 24.45
N ASP A 224 1.12 9.62 25.60
CA ASP A 224 1.14 8.96 26.91
C ASP A 224 -0.20 8.32 27.28
N GLN A 225 -1.26 9.13 27.29
CA GLN A 225 -2.60 8.66 27.59
C GLN A 225 -3.04 7.60 26.59
N TYR A 226 -2.80 7.84 25.30
CA TYR A 226 -3.17 6.93 24.23
C TYR A 226 -2.47 5.57 24.35
N ALA A 227 -1.19 5.54 24.73
CA ALA A 227 -0.46 4.30 24.99
C ALA A 227 -1.08 3.49 26.14
N ALA A 228 -1.52 4.16 27.22
CA ALA A 228 -2.23 3.49 28.31
C ALA A 228 -3.56 2.86 27.84
N ASP A 229 -4.25 3.50 26.89
CA ASP A 229 -5.49 2.99 26.33
C ASP A 229 -5.25 1.79 25.39
N VAL A 230 -4.18 1.81 24.60
CA VAL A 230 -3.75 0.66 23.76
C VAL A 230 -3.39 -0.55 24.65
N ILE A 231 -2.65 -0.33 25.74
CA ILE A 231 -2.36 -1.38 26.73
C ILE A 231 -3.66 -1.94 27.33
N THR A 232 -4.64 -1.08 27.59
CA THR A 232 -5.95 -1.50 28.09
C THR A 232 -6.69 -2.35 27.06
N LEU A 233 -6.67 -1.98 25.77
CA LEU A 233 -7.23 -2.79 24.69
C LEU A 233 -6.54 -4.16 24.59
N HIS A 234 -5.22 -4.21 24.65
CA HIS A 234 -4.46 -5.46 24.66
C HIS A 234 -4.92 -6.38 25.81
N GLN A 235 -5.08 -5.84 27.02
CA GLN A 235 -5.59 -6.62 28.16
C GLN A 235 -7.02 -7.11 27.99
N ILE A 236 -7.89 -6.35 27.31
CA ILE A 236 -9.27 -6.77 27.00
C ILE A 236 -9.24 -7.95 26.04
N ILE A 237 -8.43 -7.88 24.99
CA ILE A 237 -8.27 -8.96 24.01
C ILE A 237 -7.73 -10.22 24.70
N ASP A 238 -6.68 -10.08 25.50
CA ASP A 238 -6.06 -11.17 26.25
C ASP A 238 -7.01 -11.91 27.17
N LYS A 239 -7.94 -11.18 27.81
CA LYS A 239 -8.92 -11.77 28.72
C LYS A 239 -10.13 -12.36 27.99
N THR A 240 -10.47 -11.84 26.82
CA THR A 240 -11.73 -12.19 26.13
C THR A 240 -11.54 -13.35 25.15
N TYR A 241 -10.38 -13.44 24.48
CA TYR A 241 -10.10 -14.48 23.49
C TYR A 241 -9.39 -15.69 24.11
N GLN A 242 -9.96 -16.88 23.96
CA GLN A 242 -9.39 -18.14 24.47
C GLN A 242 -8.53 -18.89 23.43
N GLY A 243 -8.50 -18.43 22.17
CA GLY A 243 -7.78 -19.04 21.04
C GLY A 243 -6.80 -18.07 20.37
N PRO A 244 -6.57 -18.18 19.04
CA PRO A 244 -5.80 -17.18 18.30
C PRO A 244 -6.34 -15.78 18.59
N LYS A 245 -5.45 -14.87 18.96
CA LYS A 245 -5.82 -13.51 19.33
C LYS A 245 -5.76 -12.60 18.10
N PRO A 246 -6.74 -11.69 17.93
CA PRO A 246 -6.65 -10.62 16.94
C PRO A 246 -5.49 -9.69 17.25
N LEU A 247 -4.98 -9.02 16.22
CA LEU A 247 -3.96 -7.98 16.36
C LEU A 247 -4.48 -6.77 17.14
N VAL A 248 -3.62 -6.16 17.94
CA VAL A 248 -3.81 -4.83 18.54
C VAL A 248 -3.18 -3.79 17.61
N ILE A 249 -4.02 -2.90 17.06
CA ILE A 249 -3.65 -1.96 16.01
C ILE A 249 -3.88 -0.52 16.50
N ALA A 250 -2.93 0.38 16.27
CA ALA A 250 -3.06 1.80 16.58
C ALA A 250 -2.03 2.62 15.79
N PRO A 251 -2.10 3.95 15.69
CA PRO A 251 -3.19 4.79 16.17
C PRO A 251 -4.28 5.11 15.14
N GLY A 252 -4.17 4.61 13.90
CA GLY A 252 -5.09 4.99 12.84
C GLY A 252 -5.04 6.48 12.50
N GLY A 253 -3.86 7.11 12.49
CA GLY A 253 -3.74 8.57 12.34
C GLY A 253 -2.55 9.04 11.50
N PHE A 254 -2.37 10.36 11.36
CA PHE A 254 -1.25 10.91 10.61
C PHE A 254 0.07 10.78 11.36
N PHE A 255 1.14 10.51 10.62
CA PHE A 255 2.48 10.34 11.18
C PHE A 255 2.98 11.64 11.82
N ASP A 256 3.28 11.57 13.11
CA ASP A 256 4.05 12.58 13.85
C ASP A 256 5.19 11.85 14.56
N ALA A 257 6.44 12.21 14.24
CA ALA A 257 7.59 11.42 14.66
C ALA A 257 7.74 11.34 16.19
N ALA A 258 7.46 12.43 16.91
CA ALA A 258 7.57 12.46 18.36
C ALA A 258 6.47 11.62 19.01
N TRP A 259 5.22 11.81 18.56
CA TRP A 259 4.06 11.10 19.04
C TRP A 259 4.15 9.59 18.78
N PHE A 260 4.55 9.19 17.56
CA PHE A 260 4.70 7.78 17.17
C PHE A 260 5.85 7.12 17.95
N ASN A 261 6.98 7.81 18.10
CA ASN A 261 8.10 7.28 18.87
C ASN A 261 7.72 7.07 20.34
N GLU A 262 6.94 7.98 20.93
CA GLU A 262 6.45 7.83 22.31
C GLU A 262 5.48 6.65 22.44
N LEU A 263 4.51 6.52 21.53
CA LEU A 263 3.57 5.39 21.52
C LEU A 263 4.31 4.05 21.40
N VAL A 264 5.22 3.92 20.43
CA VAL A 264 6.02 2.70 20.23
C VAL A 264 6.85 2.42 21.48
N SER A 265 7.46 3.43 22.09
CA SER A 265 8.28 3.26 23.30
C SER A 265 7.46 2.72 24.48
N LYS A 266 6.25 3.26 24.69
CA LYS A 266 5.40 2.94 25.84
C LYS A 266 4.61 1.65 25.70
N THR A 267 4.46 1.12 24.49
CA THR A 267 3.76 -0.15 24.21
C THR A 267 4.70 -1.35 24.08
N LYS A 268 5.99 -1.17 24.39
CA LYS A 268 6.98 -2.26 24.40
C LYS A 268 6.73 -3.28 25.52
N PRO A 269 7.26 -4.51 25.36
CA PRO A 269 7.84 -5.03 24.11
C PRO A 269 6.78 -5.51 23.11
N ASN A 270 5.58 -5.88 23.57
CA ASN A 270 4.56 -6.57 22.77
C ASN A 270 3.11 -6.20 23.19
N GLN A 271 2.84 -4.93 23.49
CA GLN A 271 1.46 -4.48 23.82
C GLN A 271 0.72 -3.92 22.59
N MET A 272 1.41 -3.73 21.47
CA MET A 272 0.85 -3.29 20.20
C MET A 272 1.53 -4.05 19.06
N ASP A 273 0.73 -4.72 18.22
CA ASP A 273 1.24 -5.58 17.14
C ASP A 273 1.51 -4.76 15.87
N VAL A 274 0.67 -3.77 15.59
CA VAL A 274 0.75 -2.96 14.38
C VAL A 274 0.67 -1.48 14.71
N ILE A 275 1.63 -0.71 14.20
CA ILE A 275 1.53 0.74 14.10
C ILE A 275 0.98 1.15 12.73
N THR A 276 -0.09 1.93 12.71
CA THR A 276 -0.78 2.38 11.49
C THR A 276 -0.63 3.87 11.28
N HIS A 277 -0.45 4.30 10.03
CA HIS A 277 -0.56 5.70 9.67
C HIS A 277 -1.45 5.92 8.44
N HIS A 278 -1.97 7.14 8.31
CA HIS A 278 -2.85 7.56 7.21
C HIS A 278 -2.10 8.40 6.16
N ILE A 279 -2.50 8.29 4.89
CA ILE A 279 -1.90 9.02 3.77
C ILE A 279 -2.96 9.78 2.95
N TYR A 280 -2.86 11.10 2.94
CA TYR A 280 -3.65 12.02 2.11
C TYR A 280 -2.77 13.16 1.56
N ASN A 281 -1.73 12.77 0.85
CA ASN A 281 -0.62 13.63 0.49
C ASN A 281 -0.80 14.48 -0.77
N LEU A 282 -1.92 14.34 -1.51
CA LEU A 282 -2.22 15.13 -2.70
C LEU A 282 -2.97 16.45 -2.38
N GLY A 283 -3.61 16.53 -1.20
CA GLY A 283 -4.40 17.69 -0.78
C GLY A 283 -5.91 17.44 -0.78
N PRO A 284 -6.75 18.49 -0.77
CA PRO A 284 -8.19 18.34 -0.72
C PRO A 284 -8.76 17.88 -2.05
N GLY A 285 -9.87 17.15 -2.02
CA GLY A 285 -10.61 16.73 -3.21
C GLY A 285 -11.10 17.89 -4.09
N VAL A 286 -11.18 19.13 -3.59
CA VAL A 286 -11.54 20.31 -4.41
C VAL A 286 -10.37 20.87 -5.24
N ASP A 287 -9.14 20.43 -4.99
CA ASP A 287 -7.97 20.98 -5.68
C ASP A 287 -8.03 20.63 -7.17
N THR A 288 -7.93 21.65 -8.02
CA THR A 288 -7.94 21.50 -9.48
C THR A 288 -6.59 21.05 -10.04
N HIS A 289 -5.53 20.99 -9.22
CA HIS A 289 -4.18 20.61 -9.63
C HIS A 289 -3.80 19.17 -9.27
N LEU A 290 -4.78 18.32 -8.94
CA LEU A 290 -4.51 16.94 -8.51
C LEU A 290 -3.81 16.13 -9.61
N ILE A 291 -4.19 16.29 -10.88
CA ILE A 291 -3.59 15.56 -11.99
C ILE A 291 -2.11 15.93 -12.15
N GLU A 292 -1.77 17.21 -12.07
CA GLU A 292 -0.40 17.71 -12.16
C GLU A 292 0.47 17.13 -11.05
N LYS A 293 -0.06 17.08 -9.82
CA LYS A 293 0.62 16.48 -8.66
C LYS A 293 0.84 14.97 -8.84
N ILE A 294 -0.18 14.25 -9.32
CA ILE A 294 -0.08 12.80 -9.57
C ILE A 294 0.97 12.49 -10.64
N LEU A 295 1.12 13.37 -11.64
CA LEU A 295 2.07 13.19 -12.74
C LEU A 295 3.46 13.79 -12.47
N ASP A 296 3.69 14.42 -11.30
CA ASP A 296 4.97 14.99 -10.90
C ASP A 296 5.76 14.04 -9.97
N PRO A 297 6.85 13.41 -10.44
CA PRO A 297 7.69 12.55 -9.60
C PRO A 297 8.16 13.25 -8.32
N SER A 298 8.48 14.55 -8.41
CA SER A 298 9.01 15.31 -7.27
C SER A 298 7.97 15.46 -6.16
N TYR A 299 6.69 15.57 -6.55
CA TYR A 299 5.57 15.62 -5.61
C TYR A 299 5.36 14.25 -4.95
N LEU A 300 5.35 13.19 -5.76
CA LEU A 300 5.19 11.81 -5.28
C LEU A 300 6.30 11.41 -4.28
N ASP A 301 7.54 11.78 -4.58
CA ASP A 301 8.71 11.46 -3.75
C ASP A 301 8.66 12.06 -2.33
N GLY A 302 7.81 13.07 -2.10
CA GLY A 302 7.62 13.70 -0.80
C GLY A 302 7.21 12.72 0.31
N GLU A 303 6.47 11.66 -0.03
CA GLU A 303 5.96 10.69 0.95
C GLU A 303 7.04 9.73 1.48
N ALA A 304 8.15 9.56 0.76
CA ALA A 304 9.21 8.62 1.13
C ALA A 304 9.77 8.90 2.54
N SER A 305 9.80 10.17 2.94
CA SER A 305 10.26 10.59 4.26
C SER A 305 9.38 10.04 5.39
N THR A 306 8.06 10.00 5.24
CA THR A 306 7.13 9.41 6.21
C THR A 306 7.45 7.94 6.44
N PHE A 307 7.53 7.14 5.37
CA PHE A 307 7.77 5.71 5.46
C PHE A 307 9.15 5.39 6.04
N SER A 308 10.20 6.08 5.55
CA SER A 308 11.57 5.88 6.03
C SER A 308 11.74 6.25 7.50
N ASN A 309 11.11 7.33 7.96
CA ASN A 309 11.17 7.75 9.36
C ASN A 309 10.47 6.75 10.29
N LEU A 310 9.27 6.27 9.90
CA LEU A 310 8.57 5.24 10.68
C LEU A 310 9.36 3.93 10.72
N GLN A 311 9.95 3.50 9.60
CA GLN A 311 10.85 2.35 9.56
C GLN A 311 12.04 2.53 10.53
N GLY A 312 12.64 3.73 10.56
CA GLY A 312 13.73 4.07 11.47
C GLY A 312 13.34 3.98 12.95
N ILE A 313 12.15 4.47 13.30
CA ILE A 313 11.58 4.33 14.66
C ILE A 313 11.47 2.86 15.03
N LEU A 314 10.86 2.03 14.18
CA LEU A 314 10.66 0.61 14.50
C LEU A 314 11.99 -0.17 14.59
N LYS A 315 12.93 0.06 13.66
CA LYS A 315 14.26 -0.57 13.69
C LYS A 315 15.06 -0.23 14.94
N SER A 316 14.94 1.01 15.45
CA SER A 316 15.64 1.46 16.66
C SER A 316 14.90 1.12 17.95
N ALA A 317 13.60 0.83 17.89
CA ALA A 317 12.77 0.61 19.05
C ALA A 317 13.02 -0.75 19.74
N GLY A 318 13.47 -1.78 19.02
CA GLY A 318 13.59 -3.14 19.58
C GLY A 318 12.23 -3.75 19.92
N THR A 319 11.22 -3.48 19.10
CA THR A 319 9.85 -4.02 19.19
C THR A 319 9.58 -5.04 18.08
N SER A 320 8.59 -5.90 18.27
CA SER A 320 8.03 -6.76 17.21
C SER A 320 6.95 -6.05 16.36
N THR A 321 6.52 -4.85 16.78
CA THR A 321 5.51 -4.04 16.09
C THR A 321 5.91 -3.77 14.63
N VAL A 322 4.97 -3.96 13.72
CA VAL A 322 5.16 -3.68 12.28
C VAL A 322 4.38 -2.45 11.82
N ALA A 323 4.80 -1.83 10.70
CA ALA A 323 4.15 -0.65 10.13
C ALA A 323 3.14 -1.02 9.04
N TRP A 324 1.92 -0.46 9.12
CA TRP A 324 0.89 -0.52 8.09
C TRP A 324 0.46 0.90 7.67
N VAL A 325 0.03 1.06 6.43
CA VAL A 325 -0.83 2.17 6.04
C VAL A 325 -2.28 1.73 6.28
N GLY A 326 -2.90 2.28 7.32
CA GLY A 326 -4.25 1.88 7.79
C GLY A 326 -5.40 2.49 7.00
N GLU A 327 -5.14 3.62 6.34
CA GLU A 327 -6.08 4.32 5.48
C GLU A 327 -5.31 5.23 4.52
N SER A 328 -5.70 5.26 3.25
CA SER A 328 -5.06 6.12 2.27
C SER A 328 -5.97 6.42 1.09
N GLY A 329 -6.25 7.70 0.86
CA GLY A 329 -7.09 8.14 -0.27
C GLY A 329 -6.40 9.14 -1.20
N GLY A 330 -5.17 9.58 -0.87
CA GLY A 330 -4.39 10.58 -1.61
C GLY A 330 -4.99 11.98 -1.54
N ALA A 331 -6.22 12.16 -2.02
CA ALA A 331 -6.99 13.39 -1.86
C ALA A 331 -8.06 13.23 -0.77
N TYR A 332 -8.01 14.06 0.28
CA TYR A 332 -8.97 14.01 1.39
C TYR A 332 -10.30 14.68 1.02
N ASN A 333 -11.29 14.65 1.93
CA ASN A 333 -12.66 15.15 1.69
C ASN A 333 -13.34 14.47 0.49
N SER A 334 -13.42 13.14 0.55
CA SER A 334 -14.12 12.28 -0.41
C SER A 334 -13.52 12.21 -1.83
N GLY A 335 -12.31 12.71 -2.05
CA GLY A 335 -11.66 12.67 -3.36
C GLY A 335 -12.31 13.57 -4.42
N HIS A 336 -11.89 13.41 -5.67
CA HIS A 336 -12.29 14.26 -6.81
C HIS A 336 -12.80 13.38 -7.97
N HIS A 337 -14.06 13.59 -8.37
CA HIS A 337 -14.68 12.83 -9.45
C HIS A 337 -13.99 13.05 -10.80
N LEU A 338 -13.76 11.98 -11.54
CA LEU A 338 -12.94 11.91 -12.77
C LEU A 338 -11.45 12.19 -12.54
N VAL A 339 -10.98 12.08 -11.29
CA VAL A 339 -9.56 12.05 -10.94
C VAL A 339 -9.29 10.86 -10.05
N THR A 340 -9.84 10.81 -8.83
CA THR A 340 -9.56 9.74 -7.85
C THR A 340 -10.31 8.43 -8.10
N ASP A 341 -11.32 8.44 -8.97
CA ASP A 341 -12.08 7.30 -9.48
C ASP A 341 -11.78 7.04 -10.98
N ALA A 342 -10.70 7.62 -11.51
CA ALA A 342 -10.27 7.52 -12.89
C ALA A 342 -8.86 6.93 -13.04
N PHE A 343 -8.48 6.59 -14.28
CA PHE A 343 -7.22 5.91 -14.60
C PHE A 343 -5.99 6.66 -14.09
N VAL A 344 -6.00 7.99 -14.16
CA VAL A 344 -4.87 8.83 -13.70
C VAL A 344 -4.47 8.52 -12.26
N PHE A 345 -5.41 8.15 -11.39
CA PHE A 345 -5.09 7.87 -9.99
C PHE A 345 -4.28 6.59 -9.79
N SER A 346 -4.33 5.65 -10.74
CA SER A 346 -3.57 4.41 -10.68
C SER A 346 -2.06 4.65 -10.67
N PHE A 347 -1.60 5.78 -11.23
CA PHE A 347 -0.21 6.20 -11.13
C PHE A 347 0.21 6.45 -9.68
N TRP A 348 -0.54 7.30 -8.97
CA TRP A 348 -0.26 7.58 -7.56
C TRP A 348 -0.46 6.31 -6.73
N TYR A 349 -1.54 5.56 -6.95
CA TYR A 349 -1.84 4.43 -6.09
C TYR A 349 -0.77 3.33 -6.16
N LEU A 350 -0.40 2.89 -7.36
CA LEU A 350 0.65 1.87 -7.53
C LEU A 350 2.04 2.38 -7.12
N ASP A 351 2.30 3.67 -7.32
CA ASP A 351 3.52 4.30 -6.81
C ASP A 351 3.60 4.23 -5.27
N GLN A 352 2.51 4.53 -4.58
CA GLN A 352 2.45 4.46 -3.12
C GLN A 352 2.56 3.03 -2.59
N LEU A 353 1.98 2.04 -3.28
CA LEU A 353 2.18 0.62 -2.97
C LEU A 353 3.66 0.24 -3.07
N GLY A 354 4.32 0.59 -4.17
CA GLY A 354 5.75 0.33 -4.38
C GLY A 354 6.66 1.05 -3.39
N MET A 355 6.39 2.33 -3.13
CA MET A 355 7.19 3.15 -2.23
C MET A 355 7.08 2.67 -0.78
N SER A 356 5.86 2.40 -0.30
CA SER A 356 5.66 1.91 1.07
C SER A 356 6.27 0.52 1.29
N ALA A 357 6.12 -0.40 0.33
CA ALA A 357 6.72 -1.74 0.40
C ALA A 357 8.25 -1.68 0.53
N LYS A 358 8.91 -0.79 -0.21
CA LYS A 358 10.38 -0.56 -0.12
C LYS A 358 10.84 -0.18 1.29
N TYR A 359 9.98 0.47 2.07
CA TYR A 359 10.26 0.89 3.45
C TYR A 359 9.68 -0.07 4.50
N ASP A 360 9.43 -1.33 4.11
CA ASP A 360 9.03 -2.41 5.02
C ASP A 360 7.65 -2.22 5.67
N THR A 361 6.78 -1.44 5.02
CA THR A 361 5.35 -1.42 5.33
C THR A 361 4.73 -2.77 4.95
N LYS A 362 3.94 -3.37 5.85
CA LYS A 362 3.44 -4.74 5.67
C LYS A 362 2.04 -4.82 5.06
N SER A 363 1.26 -3.75 5.12
CA SER A 363 -0.09 -3.67 4.54
C SER A 363 -0.43 -2.23 4.15
N TYR A 364 -1.25 -2.06 3.10
CA TYR A 364 -1.67 -0.76 2.59
C TYR A 364 -3.18 -0.75 2.29
N CYS A 365 -3.95 -0.05 3.13
CA CYS A 365 -5.40 0.02 3.05
C CYS A 365 -5.87 1.23 2.25
N ARG A 366 -6.47 0.98 1.08
CA ARG A 366 -7.06 2.02 0.23
C ARG A 366 -8.40 2.48 0.79
N GLN A 367 -8.51 3.77 1.04
CA GLN A 367 -9.77 4.48 1.20
C GLN A 367 -10.39 4.71 -0.18
N THR A 368 -11.49 4.06 -0.55
CA THR A 368 -12.25 2.98 0.14
C THR A 368 -12.44 1.78 -0.80
N LEU A 369 -12.98 0.67 -0.31
CA LEU A 369 -13.58 -0.35 -1.19
C LEU A 369 -14.75 0.24 -2.00
N VAL A 370 -15.63 1.01 -1.36
CA VAL A 370 -16.80 1.66 -1.98
C VAL A 370 -17.17 2.92 -1.18
N GLY A 371 -17.64 3.96 -1.86
CA GLY A 371 -18.02 5.26 -1.28
C GLY A 371 -16.94 6.33 -1.43
N GLY A 372 -17.35 7.58 -1.63
CA GLY A 372 -16.45 8.66 -2.05
C GLY A 372 -16.02 8.52 -3.51
N ASN A 373 -15.37 9.57 -4.04
CA ASN A 373 -14.84 9.58 -5.41
C ASN A 373 -13.52 8.82 -5.54
N TYR A 374 -13.01 8.19 -4.48
CA TYR A 374 -11.77 7.39 -4.49
C TYR A 374 -12.02 5.89 -4.37
N GLY A 375 -13.29 5.46 -4.34
CA GLY A 375 -13.67 4.08 -4.10
C GLY A 375 -13.11 3.15 -5.18
N LEU A 376 -12.60 1.99 -4.78
CA LEU A 376 -12.19 0.93 -5.71
C LEU A 376 -13.37 0.46 -6.56
N LEU A 377 -14.58 0.49 -6.00
CA LEU A 377 -15.83 0.24 -6.70
C LEU A 377 -16.64 1.52 -6.83
N ASN A 378 -17.34 1.68 -7.94
CA ASN A 378 -18.31 2.74 -8.13
C ASN A 378 -19.40 2.69 -7.05
N THR A 379 -19.66 3.83 -6.40
CA THR A 379 -20.60 3.95 -5.28
C THR A 379 -22.02 3.45 -5.58
N THR A 380 -22.48 3.56 -6.83
CA THR A 380 -23.85 3.24 -7.22
C THR A 380 -23.94 1.88 -7.92
N THR A 381 -23.07 1.62 -8.89
CA THR A 381 -23.15 0.41 -9.72
C THR A 381 -22.36 -0.76 -9.16
N PHE A 382 -21.41 -0.51 -8.25
CA PHE A 382 -20.38 -1.44 -7.79
C PHE A 382 -19.39 -1.90 -8.87
N GLU A 383 -19.50 -1.38 -10.10
CA GLU A 383 -18.51 -1.66 -11.14
C GLU A 383 -17.12 -1.22 -10.66
N PRO A 384 -16.07 -2.04 -10.87
CA PRO A 384 -14.73 -1.67 -10.44
C PRO A 384 -14.19 -0.45 -11.21
N ASN A 385 -13.69 0.52 -10.47
CA ASN A 385 -12.91 1.64 -10.99
C ASN A 385 -11.49 1.18 -11.35
N PRO A 386 -10.71 1.97 -12.12
CA PRO A 386 -9.38 1.59 -12.60
C PRO A 386 -8.43 1.08 -11.50
N ASP A 387 -8.43 1.73 -10.33
CA ASP A 387 -7.58 1.34 -9.21
C ASP A 387 -7.86 -0.05 -8.65
N TYR A 388 -9.08 -0.57 -8.78
CA TYR A 388 -9.39 -1.93 -8.37
C TYR A 388 -8.58 -2.94 -9.18
N TYR A 389 -8.50 -2.77 -10.50
CA TYR A 389 -7.75 -3.66 -11.37
C TYR A 389 -6.24 -3.53 -11.14
N SER A 390 -5.76 -2.30 -10.90
CA SER A 390 -4.37 -2.03 -10.48
C SER A 390 -4.01 -2.77 -9.20
N ALA A 391 -4.84 -2.67 -8.16
CA ALA A 391 -4.69 -3.39 -6.89
C ALA A 391 -4.75 -4.91 -7.07
N LEU A 392 -5.66 -5.41 -7.91
CA LEU A 392 -5.82 -6.83 -8.14
C LEU A 392 -4.64 -7.45 -8.89
N LEU A 393 -4.07 -6.73 -9.87
CA LEU A 393 -2.82 -7.13 -10.54
C LEU A 393 -1.65 -7.15 -9.57
N TRP A 394 -1.49 -6.10 -8.76
CA TRP A 394 -0.50 -6.09 -7.69
C TRP A 394 -0.66 -7.33 -6.81
N HIS A 395 -1.87 -7.57 -6.32
CA HIS A 395 -2.16 -8.70 -5.45
C HIS A 395 -1.80 -10.03 -6.10
N ARG A 396 -2.08 -10.24 -7.38
CA ARG A 396 -1.81 -11.52 -8.06
C ARG A 396 -0.35 -11.73 -8.45
N LEU A 397 0.42 -10.66 -8.67
CA LEU A 397 1.73 -10.75 -9.31
C LEU A 397 2.89 -10.41 -8.38
N MET A 398 2.72 -9.45 -7.47
CA MET A 398 3.78 -8.96 -6.60
C MET A 398 3.85 -9.82 -5.33
N GLY A 399 4.94 -10.55 -5.13
CA GLY A 399 5.18 -11.37 -3.95
C GLY A 399 5.61 -10.54 -2.73
N THR A 400 5.89 -11.22 -1.62
CA THR A 400 6.19 -10.55 -0.33
C THR A 400 7.59 -9.96 -0.26
N LYS A 401 8.58 -10.59 -0.91
CA LYS A 401 9.97 -10.16 -0.88
C LYS A 401 10.22 -9.01 -1.85
N VAL A 402 10.58 -7.85 -1.31
CA VAL A 402 10.86 -6.62 -2.07
C VAL A 402 12.34 -6.58 -2.47
N LEU A 403 12.63 -6.27 -3.73
CA LEU A 403 14.00 -6.23 -4.26
C LEU A 403 14.44 -4.77 -4.53
N SER A 404 15.74 -4.51 -4.36
CA SER A 404 16.29 -3.21 -4.73
C SER A 404 16.21 -3.03 -6.24
N THR A 405 15.65 -1.91 -6.68
CA THR A 405 15.41 -1.61 -8.10
C THR A 405 15.89 -0.20 -8.40
N THR A 406 16.71 -0.07 -9.44
CA THR A 406 17.22 1.22 -9.93
C THR A 406 16.91 1.34 -11.41
N PHE A 407 16.43 2.50 -11.84
CA PHE A 407 16.19 2.81 -13.24
C PHE A 407 17.16 3.90 -13.71
N ASN A 408 17.88 3.64 -14.81
CA ASN A 408 18.92 4.54 -15.34
C ASN A 408 18.40 5.49 -16.43
N GLY A 409 17.13 5.90 -16.36
CA GLY A 409 16.51 6.85 -17.30
C GLY A 409 15.94 8.08 -16.61
N THR A 410 14.86 8.63 -17.15
CA THR A 410 14.16 9.77 -16.55
C THR A 410 13.45 9.36 -15.26
N ASN A 411 13.27 10.30 -14.33
CA ASN A 411 12.48 10.09 -13.12
C ASN A 411 10.96 10.00 -13.38
N LYS A 412 10.53 10.21 -14.63
CA LYS A 412 9.15 10.01 -15.08
C LYS A 412 8.80 8.53 -15.27
N ILE A 413 9.80 7.65 -15.32
CA ILE A 413 9.60 6.21 -15.17
C ILE A 413 9.89 5.81 -13.73
N ARG A 414 8.93 5.13 -13.11
CA ARG A 414 9.05 4.61 -11.75
C ARG A 414 9.04 3.09 -11.81
N ALA A 415 9.93 2.45 -11.05
CA ALA A 415 10.19 1.02 -11.17
C ALA A 415 10.26 0.36 -9.79
N TYR A 416 9.51 -0.73 -9.62
CA TYR A 416 9.44 -1.52 -8.39
C TYR A 416 9.50 -3.00 -8.71
N THR A 417 10.36 -3.76 -8.03
CA THR A 417 10.52 -5.20 -8.28
C THR A 417 10.30 -5.98 -7.00
N HIS A 418 9.48 -7.02 -7.10
CA HIS A 418 9.31 -8.02 -6.05
C HIS A 418 9.67 -9.39 -6.61
N CYS A 419 9.95 -10.35 -5.74
CA CYS A 419 9.83 -11.75 -6.12
C CYS A 419 8.41 -12.01 -6.65
N ALA A 420 8.27 -12.91 -7.62
CA ALA A 420 6.94 -13.31 -8.08
C ALA A 420 6.17 -14.01 -6.94
N ARG A 421 4.84 -13.81 -6.88
CA ARG A 421 4.04 -14.24 -5.73
C ARG A 421 3.92 -15.76 -5.59
N ASP A 422 3.50 -16.43 -6.66
CA ASP A 422 3.16 -17.87 -6.65
C ASP A 422 4.03 -18.69 -7.63
N THR A 423 5.02 -18.05 -8.25
CA THR A 423 5.87 -18.63 -9.29
C THR A 423 7.32 -18.21 -9.11
N GLU A 424 8.23 -18.87 -9.84
CA GLU A 424 9.65 -18.50 -9.85
C GLU A 424 9.89 -17.13 -10.51
N GLY A 425 11.05 -16.53 -10.20
CA GLY A 425 11.50 -15.30 -10.83
C GLY A 425 11.00 -14.03 -10.12
N ILE A 426 10.83 -12.96 -10.90
CA ILE A 426 10.47 -11.63 -10.39
C ILE A 426 9.24 -11.07 -11.10
N THR A 427 8.56 -10.15 -10.43
CA THR A 427 7.58 -9.25 -11.04
C THR A 427 8.09 -7.82 -10.94
N LEU A 428 8.16 -7.15 -12.09
CA LEU A 428 8.55 -5.75 -12.23
C LEU A 428 7.31 -4.90 -12.56
N LEU A 429 7.09 -3.84 -11.79
CA LEU A 429 6.13 -2.78 -12.08
C LEU A 429 6.89 -1.59 -12.69
N LEU A 430 6.41 -1.09 -13.82
CA LEU A 430 6.88 0.11 -14.51
C LEU A 430 5.71 1.10 -14.66
N ILE A 431 5.91 2.34 -14.25
CA ILE A 431 4.93 3.41 -14.34
C ILE A 431 5.52 4.53 -15.20
N ASN A 432 4.88 4.91 -16.30
CA ASN A 432 5.30 6.04 -17.13
C ASN A 432 4.39 7.25 -16.94
N LEU A 433 4.93 8.29 -16.30
CA LEU A 433 4.29 9.58 -16.07
C LEU A 433 4.53 10.59 -17.19
N SER A 434 5.27 10.23 -18.25
CA SER A 434 5.47 11.08 -19.43
C SER A 434 4.34 10.90 -20.43
N GLY A 435 3.85 12.01 -20.98
CA GLY A 435 2.83 12.03 -22.03
C GLY A 435 3.36 11.93 -23.45
N ASN A 436 4.68 12.04 -23.65
CA ASN A 436 5.28 12.13 -24.98
C ASN A 436 6.22 10.97 -25.30
N ASP A 437 6.73 10.27 -24.28
CA ASP A 437 7.82 9.31 -24.45
C ASP A 437 7.33 7.87 -24.36
N THR A 438 7.61 7.09 -25.40
CA THR A 438 7.60 5.62 -25.32
C THR A 438 8.98 5.14 -24.92
N ASN A 439 9.07 4.36 -23.86
CA ASN A 439 10.34 3.87 -23.32
C ASN A 439 10.52 2.38 -23.66
N HIS A 440 11.69 2.02 -24.19
CA HIS A 440 12.09 0.63 -24.40
C HIS A 440 13.10 0.25 -23.32
N ILE A 441 12.67 -0.61 -22.39
CA ILE A 441 13.37 -0.88 -21.14
C ILE A 441 13.92 -2.30 -21.12
N TYR A 442 15.22 -2.44 -20.91
CA TYR A 442 15.86 -3.72 -20.62
C TYR A 442 15.98 -3.95 -19.11
N VAL A 443 15.93 -5.21 -18.68
CA VAL A 443 16.06 -5.60 -17.27
C VAL A 443 17.34 -6.39 -17.07
N THR A 444 18.12 -6.06 -16.04
CA THR A 444 19.36 -6.78 -15.69
C THR A 444 19.50 -6.94 -14.18
N SER A 445 20.27 -7.95 -13.76
CA SER A 445 20.67 -8.14 -12.36
C SER A 445 21.92 -7.32 -12.03
N GLU A 446 21.99 -6.78 -10.82
CA GLU A 446 23.24 -6.28 -10.23
C GLU A 446 24.23 -7.45 -10.10
N GLY A 447 25.51 -7.22 -10.41
CA GLY A 447 26.54 -8.27 -10.36
C GLY A 447 26.65 -9.18 -11.58
N ALA A 448 25.80 -9.03 -12.61
CA ALA A 448 25.95 -9.70 -13.91
C ALA A 448 27.30 -9.39 -14.61
N HIS A 449 28.03 -8.37 -14.14
CA HIS A 449 29.36 -7.99 -14.59
C HIS A 449 30.46 -9.03 -14.28
N LEU A 450 30.30 -9.91 -13.28
CA LEU A 450 31.39 -10.79 -12.83
C LEU A 450 31.35 -12.21 -13.40
N TYR A 451 30.22 -12.67 -13.93
CA TYR A 451 30.07 -14.05 -14.45
C TYR A 451 30.21 -14.16 -15.96
N SER A 452 30.19 -13.06 -16.71
CA SER A 452 30.28 -13.09 -18.18
C SER A 452 31.72 -13.11 -18.72
N ALA A 453 32.75 -12.92 -17.89
CA ALA A 453 34.14 -12.78 -18.34
C ALA A 453 34.96 -14.09 -18.37
N LYS A 454 34.38 -15.24 -17.98
CA LYS A 454 35.11 -16.53 -17.92
C LYS A 454 34.63 -17.63 -18.87
N LYS A 455 33.68 -17.35 -19.76
CA LYS A 455 33.35 -18.27 -20.87
C LYS A 455 33.11 -17.48 -22.15
N GLU A 456 34.09 -17.49 -23.04
CA GLU A 456 33.91 -17.10 -24.43
C GLU A 456 32.68 -17.84 -25.00
N ASN A 457 31.81 -17.07 -25.68
CA ASN A 457 30.67 -17.51 -26.49
C ASN A 457 29.48 -18.24 -25.80
N ARG A 458 28.98 -17.76 -24.65
CA ARG A 458 27.63 -18.13 -24.19
C ARG A 458 26.81 -16.91 -23.78
N ARG A 459 25.93 -16.45 -24.70
CA ARG A 459 24.82 -15.53 -24.41
C ARG A 459 23.87 -16.20 -23.42
N PHE A 460 23.66 -15.58 -22.26
CA PHE A 460 22.77 -16.00 -21.18
C PHE A 460 23.08 -17.39 -20.58
N ALA A 461 22.94 -17.52 -19.27
CA ALA A 461 23.38 -18.70 -18.51
C ALA A 461 22.73 -20.00 -19.02
N HIS A 462 23.50 -20.84 -19.70
CA HIS A 462 23.09 -22.20 -20.05
C HIS A 462 23.15 -23.08 -18.80
N VAL A 463 21.98 -23.39 -18.23
CA VAL A 463 21.81 -24.45 -17.22
C VAL A 463 22.07 -25.80 -17.92
N PRO A 464 23.06 -26.61 -17.51
CA PRO A 464 23.30 -27.91 -18.13
C PRO A 464 22.16 -28.87 -17.77
N GLY A 465 21.37 -29.32 -18.75
CA GLY A 465 20.35 -30.36 -18.55
C GLY A 465 19.04 -30.21 -19.35
N LEU A 466 18.77 -29.06 -19.97
CA LEU A 466 17.62 -28.90 -20.87
C LEU A 466 18.08 -28.88 -22.34
N GLY A 467 17.58 -29.85 -23.11
CA GLY A 467 17.69 -29.85 -24.57
C GLY A 467 17.00 -28.64 -25.19
N GLU A 468 17.48 -28.24 -26.38
CA GLU A 468 16.94 -27.25 -27.33
C GLU A 468 16.34 -25.95 -26.76
N VAL A 469 17.04 -24.83 -27.01
CA VAL A 469 16.61 -23.42 -26.96
C VAL A 469 15.18 -23.20 -26.44
N ALA A 470 15.00 -23.24 -25.12
CA ALA A 470 13.75 -22.79 -24.52
C ALA A 470 13.63 -21.28 -24.83
N GLU A 471 12.66 -20.90 -25.66
CA GLU A 471 12.24 -19.51 -25.82
C GLU A 471 11.83 -18.98 -24.44
N PHE A 472 12.71 -18.21 -23.80
CA PHE A 472 12.41 -17.56 -22.53
C PHE A 472 11.29 -16.55 -22.76
N LYS A 473 10.07 -16.86 -22.32
CA LYS A 473 8.91 -15.96 -22.41
C LYS A 473 8.67 -15.27 -21.08
N ARG A 474 8.30 -14.00 -21.13
CA ARG A 474 7.80 -13.22 -20.01
C ARG A 474 6.33 -12.85 -20.26
N GLN A 475 5.61 -12.61 -19.19
CA GLN A 475 4.22 -12.18 -19.23
C GLN A 475 4.16 -10.67 -18.97
N GLU A 476 3.45 -9.94 -19.82
CA GLU A 476 3.24 -8.50 -19.65
C GLU A 476 1.75 -8.15 -19.52
N TYR A 477 1.47 -7.18 -18.65
CA TYR A 477 0.14 -6.64 -18.36
C TYR A 477 0.20 -5.13 -18.53
N HIS A 478 -0.21 -4.65 -19.71
CA HIS A 478 -0.21 -3.24 -20.08
C HIS A 478 -1.55 -2.60 -19.70
N LEU A 479 -1.52 -1.68 -18.75
CA LEU A 479 -2.67 -0.89 -18.33
C LEU A 479 -2.64 0.46 -19.03
N THR A 480 -3.72 0.78 -19.73
CA THR A 480 -3.92 2.06 -20.41
C THR A 480 -5.32 2.60 -20.17
N PRO A 481 -5.50 3.94 -20.22
CA PRO A 481 -6.84 4.50 -20.17
C PRO A 481 -7.57 4.21 -21.47
N LYS A 482 -8.88 3.97 -21.38
CA LYS A 482 -9.74 3.91 -22.56
C LYS A 482 -9.60 5.19 -23.39
N ASP A 483 -9.41 5.03 -24.69
CA ASP A 483 -9.26 6.11 -25.67
C ASP A 483 -8.12 7.11 -25.38
N GLY A 484 -7.14 6.71 -24.55
CA GLY A 484 -6.05 7.61 -24.13
C GLY A 484 -6.46 8.68 -23.10
N ASN A 485 -7.69 8.64 -22.59
CA ASN A 485 -8.20 9.64 -21.66
C ASN A 485 -7.83 9.31 -20.20
N LEU A 486 -6.88 10.05 -19.63
CA LEU A 486 -6.45 9.92 -18.23
C LEU A 486 -7.59 9.99 -17.21
N GLN A 487 -8.65 10.74 -17.50
CA GLN A 487 -9.83 10.88 -16.63
C GLN A 487 -10.91 9.82 -16.89
N SER A 488 -10.61 8.80 -17.71
CA SER A 488 -11.50 7.67 -17.94
C SER A 488 -11.64 6.81 -16.69
N GLN A 489 -12.87 6.46 -16.33
CA GLN A 489 -13.17 5.43 -15.32
C GLN A 489 -13.09 4.01 -15.88
N HIS A 490 -12.73 3.87 -17.16
CA HIS A 490 -12.54 2.60 -17.84
C HIS A 490 -11.06 2.38 -18.16
N MET A 491 -10.55 1.22 -17.77
CA MET A 491 -9.18 0.76 -17.98
C MET A 491 -9.14 -0.35 -19.02
N LEU A 492 -8.10 -0.35 -19.85
CA LEU A 492 -7.78 -1.44 -20.76
C LEU A 492 -6.62 -2.26 -20.17
N LEU A 493 -6.69 -3.58 -20.30
CA LEU A 493 -5.56 -4.49 -20.12
C LEU A 493 -5.17 -5.07 -21.47
N ASN A 494 -3.93 -4.82 -21.89
CA ASN A 494 -3.41 -5.28 -23.18
C ASN A 494 -4.32 -4.88 -24.36
N GLY A 495 -4.92 -3.68 -24.29
CA GLY A 495 -5.86 -3.15 -25.28
C GLY A 495 -7.32 -3.59 -25.12
N ASN A 496 -7.63 -4.52 -24.21
CA ASN A 496 -8.99 -5.01 -23.99
C ASN A 496 -9.64 -4.33 -22.78
N LEU A 497 -10.89 -3.91 -22.93
CA LEU A 497 -11.65 -3.29 -21.84
C LEU A 497 -11.86 -4.26 -20.67
N LEU A 498 -11.50 -3.81 -19.47
CA LEU A 498 -11.85 -4.49 -18.23
C LEU A 498 -13.23 -4.02 -17.76
N ALA A 499 -14.15 -4.97 -17.66
CA ALA A 499 -15.50 -4.77 -17.13
C ALA A 499 -15.99 -6.09 -16.52
N THR A 500 -16.92 -6.01 -15.57
CA THR A 500 -17.58 -7.22 -15.09
C THR A 500 -18.45 -7.84 -16.18
N ASP A 501 -18.68 -9.14 -16.08
CA ASP A 501 -19.63 -9.82 -16.97
C ASP A 501 -21.09 -9.64 -16.51
N ALA A 502 -22.04 -10.21 -17.25
CA ALA A 502 -23.47 -10.10 -16.92
C ALA A 502 -23.85 -10.72 -15.55
N ASN A 503 -22.99 -11.56 -14.97
CA ASN A 503 -23.18 -12.15 -13.64
C ASN A 503 -22.55 -11.32 -12.52
N GLY A 504 -21.79 -10.27 -12.88
CA GLY A 504 -20.99 -9.46 -11.96
C GLY A 504 -19.67 -10.12 -11.57
N ASP A 505 -19.16 -11.06 -12.38
CA ASP A 505 -17.87 -11.69 -12.16
C ASP A 505 -16.74 -10.77 -12.63
N ILE A 506 -15.65 -10.72 -11.85
CA ILE A 506 -14.46 -9.92 -12.17
C ILE A 506 -13.75 -10.58 -13.37
N PRO A 507 -13.39 -9.81 -14.42
CA PRO A 507 -12.77 -10.37 -15.62
C PRO A 507 -11.43 -11.03 -15.30
N LYS A 508 -11.07 -12.03 -16.11
CA LYS A 508 -9.71 -12.57 -16.08
C LYS A 508 -8.71 -11.50 -16.51
N LEU A 509 -7.60 -11.44 -15.80
CA LEU A 509 -6.50 -10.53 -16.12
C LEU A 509 -5.46 -11.34 -16.89
N GLU A 510 -5.63 -11.41 -18.20
CA GLU A 510 -4.79 -12.26 -19.07
C GLU A 510 -3.55 -11.49 -19.55
N PRO A 511 -2.32 -12.04 -19.42
CA PRO A 511 -1.11 -11.43 -19.93
C PRO A 511 -0.98 -11.59 -21.44
N VAL A 512 -0.11 -10.76 -22.03
CA VAL A 512 0.51 -11.07 -23.32
C VAL A 512 1.87 -11.75 -23.09
N GLN A 513 2.20 -12.72 -23.94
CA GLN A 513 3.49 -13.42 -23.90
C GLN A 513 4.48 -12.70 -24.80
N VAL A 514 5.64 -12.33 -24.25
CA VAL A 514 6.69 -11.59 -24.95
C VAL A 514 8.01 -12.32 -24.79
N GLU A 515 8.83 -12.35 -25.84
CA GLU A 515 10.19 -12.89 -25.76
C GLU A 515 11.05 -12.10 -24.76
N GLY A 516 11.68 -12.81 -23.83
CA GLY A 516 12.47 -12.25 -22.74
C GLY A 516 13.66 -11.39 -23.20
N SER A 517 14.16 -11.59 -24.41
CA SER A 517 15.25 -10.79 -25.01
C SER A 517 14.80 -9.43 -25.56
N GLN A 518 13.51 -9.23 -25.83
CA GLN A 518 13.00 -7.95 -26.32
C GLN A 518 12.93 -6.94 -25.17
N PRO A 519 13.09 -5.63 -25.41
CA PRO A 519 12.81 -4.64 -24.38
C PRO A 519 11.32 -4.65 -23.99
N ILE A 520 11.01 -4.27 -22.75
CA ILE A 520 9.65 -3.97 -22.32
C ILE A 520 9.30 -2.59 -22.88
N THR A 521 8.23 -2.50 -23.67
CA THR A 521 7.77 -1.23 -24.23
C THR A 521 6.76 -0.59 -23.28
N VAL A 522 7.08 0.57 -22.73
CA VAL A 522 6.19 1.33 -21.84
C VAL A 522 5.75 2.59 -22.56
N GLY A 523 4.50 2.61 -23.01
CA GLY A 523 3.91 3.74 -23.73
C GLY A 523 3.73 4.98 -22.85
N PRO A 524 3.42 6.15 -23.44
CA PRO A 524 3.11 7.35 -22.67
C PRO A 524 1.88 7.12 -21.77
N TYR A 525 1.89 7.70 -20.57
CA TYR A 525 0.80 7.59 -19.60
C TYR A 525 0.25 6.16 -19.46
N SER A 526 1.14 5.21 -19.23
CA SER A 526 0.79 3.79 -19.11
C SER A 526 1.52 3.13 -17.95
N ILE A 527 1.01 1.99 -17.54
CA ILE A 527 1.57 1.15 -16.47
C ILE A 527 1.78 -0.25 -17.01
N VAL A 528 2.90 -0.90 -16.67
CA VAL A 528 3.18 -2.27 -17.08
C VAL A 528 3.60 -3.09 -15.87
N PHE A 529 2.93 -4.22 -15.65
CA PHE A 529 3.48 -5.31 -14.84
C PHE A 529 4.15 -6.33 -15.77
N ALA A 530 5.36 -6.73 -15.46
CA ALA A 530 6.12 -7.73 -16.20
C ALA A 530 6.59 -8.85 -15.27
N HIS A 531 6.02 -10.04 -15.42
CA HIS A 531 6.46 -11.24 -14.72
C HIS A 531 7.51 -11.95 -15.58
N ILE A 532 8.70 -12.15 -15.01
CA ILE A 532 9.88 -12.71 -15.69
C ILE A 532 10.30 -14.00 -14.95
N PRO A 533 9.73 -15.16 -15.32
CA PRO A 533 9.93 -16.41 -14.59
C PRO A 533 11.38 -16.85 -14.55
N SER A 534 12.10 -16.66 -15.66
CA SER A 534 13.48 -17.12 -15.83
C SER A 534 14.52 -16.15 -15.28
N PHE A 535 14.11 -15.11 -14.56
CA PHE A 535 15.03 -14.17 -13.94
C PHE A 535 15.73 -14.84 -12.75
N TYR A 536 17.05 -14.94 -12.79
CA TYR A 536 17.82 -15.50 -11.69
C TYR A 536 17.83 -14.53 -10.50
N ALA A 537 17.04 -14.85 -9.47
CA ALA A 537 16.95 -14.08 -8.24
C ALA A 537 17.11 -14.98 -7.00
N PRO A 538 18.33 -15.11 -6.44
CA PRO A 538 18.58 -15.90 -5.24
C PRO A 538 17.67 -15.55 -4.07
N ALA A 539 17.31 -14.28 -3.91
CA ALA A 539 16.38 -13.85 -2.86
C ALA A 539 14.98 -14.49 -2.99
N CYS A 540 14.60 -14.93 -4.20
CA CYS A 540 13.28 -15.47 -4.53
C CYS A 540 13.20 -17.00 -4.52
N MET A 541 14.31 -17.68 -4.23
CA MET A 541 14.41 -19.14 -4.16
C MET A 541 14.21 -19.67 -2.73
#